data_AF-A0A668AU51-F1
#
_entry.id   AF-A0A668AU51-F1
#
_cell.length_a   1.000
_cell.length_b   1.000
_cell.length_c   1.000
_cell.angle_alpha   90.00
_cell.angle_beta   90.00
_cell.angle_gamma   90.00
#
_symmetry.space_group_name_H-M   'P 1'
#
loop_
_entity.id
_entity.type
_entity.pdbx_description
1 polymer ?
#
loop_
_entity_poly.entity_id
_entity_poly.type
_entity_poly.pdbx_seq_one_letter_code
_entity_poly.pdbx_strand_id
1 'polypeptide(L)'
;FLSFFPISLTQLSPEERRLLDSIAWPETPRLPVPISLNMTSDPAHSTFTILPVRAGGQWHVGDELEALIQIGDFQGRPKQFGGDFLVARLHDPELLAGVAGRVVDHLNGSYTAVFPLLWEGRAQVEVTPKSILLEHPGRMAFNSLFRSGSVSETTVCNVCLPPDQPLCNYTDLHTGEPWFCYKPRNLGCDTRINHFREDVKRVLMAKEEILFLSPSMNPRQTSLSRVLSASNRTDVDQ
;
A
#
# COMPACT_ATOMS: atom_id res chain seq x y z
N PHE A 1 14.06 7.07 -9.75
CA PHE A 1 13.34 5.96 -10.39
C PHE A 1 14.15 4.70 -10.13
N LEU A 2 13.72 3.87 -9.18
CA LEU A 2 14.25 2.52 -9.05
C LEU A 2 13.62 1.70 -10.19
N SER A 3 14.42 1.39 -11.20
CA SER A 3 14.11 0.27 -12.08
C SER A 3 14.54 -0.99 -11.35
N PHE A 4 13.60 -1.74 -10.78
CA PHE A 4 13.84 -3.15 -10.52
C PHE A 4 14.17 -3.75 -11.89
N PHE A 5 15.40 -4.20 -12.10
CA PHE A 5 15.70 -5.01 -13.28
C PHE A 5 14.88 -6.29 -13.11
N PRO A 6 13.94 -6.59 -14.01
CA PRO A 6 13.14 -7.78 -13.86
C PRO A 6 14.07 -8.99 -13.97
N ILE A 7 13.84 -9.98 -13.12
CA ILE A 7 14.25 -11.37 -13.37
C ILE A 7 14.01 -11.63 -14.86
N SER A 8 15.02 -12.14 -15.57
CA SER A 8 14.86 -12.39 -17.01
C SER A 8 13.62 -13.27 -17.22
N LEU A 9 12.58 -12.69 -17.82
CA LEU A 9 11.25 -13.31 -17.99
C LEU A 9 11.31 -14.69 -18.67
N THR A 10 12.42 -14.98 -19.35
CA THR A 10 12.71 -16.24 -20.02
C THR A 10 13.00 -17.42 -19.08
N GLN A 11 13.26 -17.20 -17.78
CA GLN A 11 13.58 -18.27 -16.83
C GLN A 11 12.42 -18.67 -15.90
N LEU A 12 11.31 -17.95 -15.93
CA LEU A 12 10.18 -18.20 -15.04
C LEU A 12 9.30 -19.34 -15.54
N SER A 13 8.95 -20.23 -14.62
CA SER A 13 7.92 -21.25 -14.82
C SER A 13 6.55 -20.59 -15.09
N PRO A 14 5.58 -21.35 -15.67
CA PRO A 14 4.22 -20.85 -15.88
C PRO A 14 3.53 -20.39 -14.60
N GLU A 15 3.82 -21.02 -13.45
CA GLU A 15 3.25 -20.66 -12.16
C GLU A 15 3.82 -19.34 -11.64
N GLU A 16 5.14 -19.15 -11.72
CA GLU A 16 5.79 -17.90 -11.33
C GLU A 16 5.32 -16.72 -12.18
N ARG A 17 5.08 -16.94 -13.49
CA ARG A 17 4.48 -15.91 -14.35
C ARG A 17 3.08 -15.54 -13.91
N ARG A 18 2.22 -16.52 -13.59
CA ARG A 18 0.87 -16.24 -13.07
C ARG A 18 0.91 -15.48 -11.74
N LEU A 19 1.84 -15.82 -10.85
CA LEU A 19 2.03 -15.10 -9.60
C LEU A 19 2.49 -13.66 -9.85
N LEU A 20 3.46 -13.45 -10.74
CA LEU A 20 3.92 -12.12 -11.13
C LEU A 20 2.80 -11.27 -11.75
N ASP A 21 2.02 -11.86 -12.66
CA ASP A 21 0.85 -11.20 -13.27
C ASP A 21 -0.20 -10.85 -12.20
N SER A 22 -0.36 -11.68 -11.16
CA SER A 22 -1.32 -11.44 -10.07
C SER A 22 -0.92 -10.30 -9.12
N ILE A 23 0.38 -9.95 -9.07
CA ILE A 23 0.90 -8.82 -8.28
C ILE A 23 1.28 -7.63 -9.15
N ALA A 24 1.07 -7.71 -10.47
CA ALA A 24 1.42 -6.65 -11.41
C ALA A 24 0.59 -5.41 -11.11
N TRP A 25 1.27 -4.33 -10.75
CA TRP A 25 0.65 -3.02 -10.54
C TRP A 25 0.63 -2.24 -11.86
N PRO A 26 -0.48 -1.59 -12.24
CA PRO A 26 -0.50 -0.76 -13.45
C PRO A 26 0.54 0.36 -13.36
N GLU A 27 1.11 0.75 -14.51
CA GLU A 27 2.06 1.87 -14.54
C GLU A 27 1.40 3.12 -13.92
N THR A 28 1.97 3.60 -12.82
CA THR A 28 1.47 4.79 -12.16
C THR A 28 1.62 5.99 -13.10
N PRO A 29 0.54 6.76 -13.38
CA PRO A 29 0.66 8.00 -14.14
C PRO A 29 1.74 8.88 -13.53
N ARG A 30 2.59 9.48 -14.38
CA ARG A 30 3.64 10.40 -13.90
C ARG A 30 2.98 11.61 -13.27
N LEU A 31 2.92 11.64 -11.94
CA LEU A 31 2.41 12.79 -11.21
C LEU A 31 3.35 13.99 -11.44
N PRO A 32 2.83 15.19 -11.70
CA PRO A 32 3.65 16.39 -11.77
C PRO A 32 4.31 16.63 -10.41
N VAL A 33 5.64 16.72 -10.42
CA VAL A 33 6.42 17.16 -9.26
C VAL A 33 6.48 18.69 -9.32
N PRO A 34 6.14 19.42 -8.23
CA PRO A 34 5.91 18.95 -6.87
C PRO A 34 4.49 18.42 -6.60
N ILE A 35 4.41 17.29 -5.87
CA ILE A 35 3.14 16.74 -5.36
C ILE A 35 2.59 17.71 -4.31
N SER A 36 1.44 18.31 -4.59
CA SER A 36 0.71 19.14 -3.63
C SER A 36 -0.04 18.26 -2.64
N LEU A 37 0.14 18.48 -1.33
CA LEU A 37 -0.62 17.78 -0.27
C LEU A 37 -2.12 17.95 -0.45
N ASN A 38 -2.56 19.09 -0.97
CA ASN A 38 -3.98 19.36 -1.21
C ASN A 38 -4.61 18.42 -2.25
N MET A 39 -3.80 17.74 -3.07
CA MET A 39 -4.24 16.81 -4.10
C MET A 39 -4.05 15.34 -3.68
N THR A 40 -3.57 15.08 -2.46
CA THR A 40 -3.46 13.71 -1.93
C THR A 40 -4.78 13.25 -1.34
N SER A 41 -4.95 11.94 -1.25
CA SER A 41 -6.18 11.30 -0.76
C SER A 41 -6.44 11.59 0.71
N ASP A 42 -7.69 11.93 1.02
CA ASP A 42 -8.16 12.18 2.37
C ASP A 42 -9.28 11.18 2.74
N PRO A 43 -9.06 10.32 3.75
CA PRO A 43 -10.10 9.41 4.24
C PRO A 43 -11.38 10.13 4.69
N ALA A 44 -11.27 11.34 5.25
CA ALA A 44 -12.44 12.04 5.79
C ALA A 44 -13.38 12.59 4.71
N HIS A 45 -12.86 12.83 3.50
CA HIS A 45 -13.65 13.26 2.34
C HIS A 45 -13.94 12.12 1.36
N SER A 46 -13.52 10.90 1.69
CA SER A 46 -13.82 9.71 0.91
C SER A 46 -15.15 9.10 1.36
N THR A 47 -15.85 8.44 0.45
CA THR A 47 -17.13 7.79 0.76
C THR A 47 -17.23 6.42 0.11
N PHE A 48 -18.18 5.61 0.58
CA PHE A 48 -18.57 4.40 -0.13
C PHE A 48 -20.08 4.22 -0.12
N THR A 49 -20.58 3.58 -1.16
CA THR A 49 -21.99 3.25 -1.35
C THR A 49 -22.10 1.78 -1.70
N ILE A 50 -22.87 1.03 -0.90
CA ILE A 50 -23.25 -0.34 -1.24
C ILE A 50 -24.24 -0.27 -2.39
N LEU A 51 -23.91 -0.93 -3.50
CA LEU A 51 -24.77 -1.00 -4.67
C LEU A 51 -25.98 -1.88 -4.37
N PRO A 52 -27.16 -1.57 -4.94
CA PRO A 52 -28.35 -2.38 -4.74
C PRO A 52 -28.17 -3.80 -5.29
N VAL A 53 -28.90 -4.75 -4.72
CA VAL A 53 -28.97 -6.13 -5.23
C VAL A 53 -29.42 -6.09 -6.69
N ARG A 54 -28.66 -6.76 -7.58
CA ARG A 54 -28.91 -6.73 -9.05
C ARG A 54 -30.34 -7.15 -9.43
N ALA A 55 -30.98 -8.01 -8.64
CA ALA A 55 -32.33 -8.50 -8.86
C ALA A 55 -33.44 -7.72 -8.13
N GLY A 56 -33.09 -6.73 -7.29
CA GLY A 56 -34.00 -6.12 -6.33
C GLY A 56 -34.39 -7.09 -5.21
N GLY A 57 -34.28 -6.66 -3.95
CA GLY A 57 -34.63 -7.52 -2.80
C GLY A 57 -33.56 -7.57 -1.72
N GLN A 58 -33.57 -8.66 -0.95
CA GLN A 58 -32.68 -8.89 0.19
C GLN A 58 -31.41 -9.65 -0.25
N TRP A 59 -30.31 -9.41 0.47
CA TRP A 59 -29.06 -10.14 0.26
C TRP A 59 -29.16 -11.58 0.73
N HIS A 60 -28.63 -12.50 -0.06
CA HIS A 60 -28.58 -13.91 0.31
C HIS A 60 -27.15 -14.41 0.47
N VAL A 61 -27.00 -15.46 1.29
CA VAL A 61 -25.74 -16.22 1.34
C VAL A 61 -25.43 -16.77 -0.05
N GLY A 62 -24.18 -16.56 -0.50
CA GLY A 62 -23.71 -16.88 -1.84
C GLY A 62 -23.79 -15.73 -2.85
N ASP A 63 -24.46 -14.62 -2.54
CA ASP A 63 -24.44 -13.44 -3.40
C ASP A 63 -23.08 -12.70 -3.31
N GLU A 64 -22.76 -11.90 -4.33
CA GLU A 64 -21.65 -10.95 -4.29
C GLU A 64 -22.16 -9.53 -3.98
N LEU A 65 -21.71 -8.97 -2.86
CA LEU A 65 -21.96 -7.59 -2.47
C LEU A 65 -20.96 -6.66 -3.16
N GLU A 66 -21.45 -5.64 -3.85
CA GLU A 66 -20.60 -4.61 -4.46
C GLU A 66 -20.71 -3.28 -3.70
N ALA A 67 -19.57 -2.65 -3.45
CA ALA A 67 -19.47 -1.33 -2.86
C ALA A 67 -18.66 -0.41 -3.78
N LEU A 68 -19.27 0.68 -4.24
CA LEU A 68 -18.61 1.75 -4.95
C LEU A 68 -17.92 2.68 -3.94
N ILE A 69 -16.62 2.89 -4.10
CA ILE A 69 -15.79 3.73 -3.26
C ILE A 69 -15.37 4.95 -4.08
N GLN A 70 -15.48 6.13 -3.50
CA GLN A 70 -15.09 7.39 -4.11
C GLN A 70 -14.07 8.07 -3.21
N ILE A 71 -12.86 8.30 -3.73
CA ILE A 71 -11.78 8.92 -2.96
C ILE A 71 -11.79 10.43 -3.18
N GLY A 72 -11.85 11.18 -2.07
CA GLY A 72 -11.71 12.63 -2.06
C GLY A 72 -10.27 13.06 -1.81
N ASP A 73 -9.90 14.23 -2.34
CA ASP A 73 -8.67 14.93 -1.94
C ASP A 73 -8.86 15.74 -0.64
N PHE A 74 -7.79 16.31 -0.10
CA PHE A 74 -7.84 17.18 1.10
C PHE A 74 -8.68 18.45 0.93
N GLN A 75 -9.09 18.80 -0.29
CA GLN A 75 -10.01 19.91 -0.56
C GLN A 75 -11.46 19.44 -0.68
N GLY A 76 -11.73 18.15 -0.45
CA GLY A 76 -13.05 17.55 -0.56
C GLY A 76 -13.49 17.30 -2.00
N ARG A 77 -12.59 17.39 -2.99
CA ARG A 77 -12.93 17.17 -4.40
C ARG A 77 -12.71 15.70 -4.76
N PRO A 78 -13.56 15.11 -5.62
CA PRO A 78 -13.32 13.77 -6.14
C PRO A 78 -11.99 13.72 -6.89
N LYS A 79 -11.17 12.71 -6.56
CA LYS A 79 -9.95 12.43 -7.32
C LYS A 79 -10.28 12.07 -8.76
N GLN A 80 -9.30 12.31 -9.63
CA GLN A 80 -9.39 12.03 -11.07
C GLN A 80 -8.47 10.88 -11.51
N PHE A 81 -7.73 10.30 -10.56
CA PHE A 81 -6.74 9.26 -10.80
C PHE A 81 -6.77 8.24 -9.65
N GLY A 82 -6.50 6.99 -10.00
CA GLY A 82 -6.41 5.87 -9.06
C GLY A 82 -5.05 5.77 -8.34
N GLY A 83 -4.67 4.55 -7.96
CA GLY A 83 -3.40 4.23 -7.32
C GLY A 83 -3.39 4.32 -5.79
N ASP A 84 -4.56 4.39 -5.16
CA ASP A 84 -4.69 4.33 -3.70
C ASP A 84 -4.67 2.89 -3.21
N PHE A 85 -3.99 2.64 -2.09
CA PHE A 85 -4.05 1.33 -1.44
C PHE A 85 -5.25 1.28 -0.52
N LEU A 86 -6.27 0.50 -0.90
CA LEU A 86 -7.49 0.34 -0.13
C LEU A 86 -7.54 -1.04 0.50
N VAL A 87 -7.85 -1.11 1.79
CA VAL A 87 -8.18 -2.37 2.47
C VAL A 87 -9.69 -2.39 2.67
N ALA A 88 -10.34 -3.36 2.04
CA ALA A 88 -11.78 -3.58 2.14
C ALA A 88 -12.04 -4.91 2.86
N ARG A 89 -12.89 -4.91 3.89
CA ARG A 89 -13.25 -6.11 4.65
C ARG A 89 -14.75 -6.14 4.93
N LEU A 90 -15.34 -7.32 4.82
CA LEU A 90 -16.65 -7.65 5.37
C LEU A 90 -16.42 -8.51 6.61
N HIS A 91 -17.01 -8.19 7.75
CA HIS A 91 -16.82 -8.97 8.97
C HIS A 91 -18.00 -8.91 9.92
N ASP A 92 -18.08 -9.90 10.80
CA ASP A 92 -18.98 -9.92 11.95
C ASP A 92 -18.14 -10.20 13.22
N PRO A 93 -17.98 -9.21 14.12
CA PRO A 93 -17.26 -9.39 15.36
C PRO A 93 -17.88 -10.42 16.31
N GLU A 94 -19.20 -10.61 16.26
CA GLU A 94 -19.91 -11.56 17.13
C GLU A 94 -19.67 -13.00 16.68
N LEU A 95 -19.69 -13.24 15.38
CA LEU A 95 -19.40 -14.55 14.78
C LEU A 95 -17.90 -14.83 14.59
N LEU A 96 -17.04 -13.83 14.84
CA LEU A 96 -15.61 -13.86 14.49
C LEU A 96 -15.37 -14.24 13.02
N ALA A 97 -16.33 -13.88 12.15
CA ALA A 97 -16.29 -14.16 10.72
C ALA A 97 -15.75 -12.94 9.97
N GLY A 98 -14.98 -13.17 8.91
CA GLY A 98 -14.47 -12.09 8.09
C GLY A 98 -13.95 -12.55 6.75
N VAL A 99 -14.12 -11.70 5.74
CA VAL A 99 -13.60 -11.91 4.39
C VAL A 99 -13.02 -10.60 3.84
N ALA A 100 -11.89 -10.71 3.16
CA ALA A 100 -11.29 -9.60 2.44
C ALA A 100 -12.05 -9.36 1.13
N GLY A 101 -12.38 -8.10 0.85
CA GLY A 101 -13.00 -7.71 -0.40
C GLY A 101 -11.97 -7.62 -1.53
N ARG A 102 -12.36 -8.03 -2.74
CA ARG A 102 -11.59 -7.78 -3.95
C ARG A 102 -11.81 -6.35 -4.40
N VAL A 103 -10.76 -5.52 -4.39
CA VAL A 103 -10.82 -4.12 -4.81
C VAL A 103 -10.37 -3.99 -6.26
N VAL A 104 -11.17 -3.29 -7.07
CA VAL A 104 -10.88 -2.96 -8.47
C VAL A 104 -10.74 -1.45 -8.58
N ASP A 105 -9.60 -0.97 -9.06
CA ASP A 105 -9.35 0.44 -9.35
C ASP A 105 -9.86 0.80 -10.75
N HIS A 106 -10.75 1.79 -10.83
CA HIS A 106 -11.29 2.28 -12.11
C HIS A 106 -10.40 3.34 -12.77
N LEU A 107 -9.24 3.63 -12.16
CA LEU A 107 -8.20 4.57 -12.61
C LEU A 107 -8.65 6.04 -12.70
N ASN A 108 -9.83 6.35 -12.17
CA ASN A 108 -10.45 7.68 -12.22
C ASN A 108 -10.74 8.26 -10.83
N GLY A 109 -10.13 7.70 -9.77
CA GLY A 109 -10.38 8.08 -8.37
C GLY A 109 -11.56 7.35 -7.71
N SER A 110 -12.23 6.46 -8.44
CA SER A 110 -13.22 5.54 -7.90
C SER A 110 -12.76 4.09 -7.95
N TYR A 111 -13.29 3.28 -7.04
CA TYR A 111 -12.96 1.87 -6.89
C TYR A 111 -14.23 1.06 -6.65
N THR A 112 -14.24 -0.23 -6.99
CA THR A 112 -15.29 -1.17 -6.57
C THR A 112 -14.68 -2.23 -5.67
N ALA A 113 -15.24 -2.39 -4.46
CA ALA A 113 -14.96 -3.53 -3.61
C ALA A 113 -16.07 -4.58 -3.77
N VAL A 114 -15.68 -5.83 -4.02
CA VAL A 114 -16.58 -6.98 -4.16
C VAL A 114 -16.36 -7.94 -3.00
N PHE A 115 -17.43 -8.30 -2.30
CA PHE A 115 -17.39 -9.21 -1.15
C PHE A 115 -18.34 -10.39 -1.37
N PRO A 116 -17.86 -11.64 -1.25
CA PRO A 116 -18.76 -12.78 -1.21
C PRO A 116 -19.49 -12.81 0.14
N LEU A 117 -20.81 -13.02 0.13
CA LEU A 117 -21.61 -13.18 1.34
C LEU A 117 -21.56 -14.64 1.81
N LEU A 118 -20.72 -14.92 2.80
CA LEU A 118 -20.39 -16.29 3.22
C LEU A 118 -21.21 -16.80 4.43
N TRP A 119 -21.96 -15.92 5.11
CA TRP A 119 -22.76 -16.30 6.28
C TRP A 119 -24.09 -15.56 6.31
N GLU A 120 -25.07 -16.19 6.96
CA GLU A 120 -26.35 -15.59 7.29
C GLU A 120 -26.20 -14.69 8.52
N GLY A 121 -26.94 -13.58 8.55
CA GLY A 121 -26.98 -12.66 9.67
C GLY A 121 -26.27 -11.34 9.37
N ARG A 122 -25.79 -10.69 10.43
CA ARG A 122 -25.20 -9.36 10.38
C ARG A 122 -23.84 -9.42 9.67
N ALA A 123 -23.55 -8.41 8.88
CA ALA A 123 -22.22 -8.19 8.32
C ALA A 123 -21.90 -6.70 8.29
N GLN A 124 -20.67 -6.35 8.65
CA GLN A 124 -20.16 -4.99 8.65
C GLN A 124 -19.11 -4.85 7.55
N VAL A 125 -19.42 -4.03 6.54
CA VAL A 125 -18.46 -3.59 5.54
C VAL A 125 -17.60 -2.50 6.16
N GLU A 126 -16.30 -2.59 5.91
CA GLU A 126 -15.30 -1.65 6.35
C GLU A 126 -14.32 -1.37 5.19
N VAL A 127 -14.10 -0.10 4.89
CA VAL A 127 -13.15 0.35 3.86
C VAL A 127 -12.18 1.34 4.50
N THR A 128 -10.89 1.00 4.44
CA THR A 128 -9.80 1.83 4.96
C THR A 128 -8.85 2.22 3.82
N PRO A 129 -8.84 3.50 3.39
CA PRO A 129 -7.80 4.01 2.52
C PRO A 129 -6.49 4.15 3.30
N LYS A 130 -5.42 3.57 2.76
CA LYS A 130 -4.05 3.66 3.29
C LYS A 130 -3.19 4.45 2.31
N SER A 131 -2.49 5.46 2.82
CA SER A 131 -1.52 6.20 2.02
C SER A 131 -0.21 5.40 1.90
N ILE A 132 0.09 4.91 0.70
CA ILE A 132 1.37 4.23 0.38
C ILE A 132 2.54 5.22 0.37
N LEU A 133 2.26 6.54 0.38
CA LEU A 133 3.29 7.56 0.60
C LEU A 133 4.07 7.34 1.92
N LEU A 134 3.57 6.48 2.80
CA LEU A 134 4.22 6.09 4.05
C LEU A 134 5.24 4.94 3.91
N GLU A 135 5.52 4.42 2.72
CA GLU A 135 6.66 3.52 2.54
C GLU A 135 7.73 4.18 1.68
N HIS A 136 8.35 5.24 2.22
CA HIS A 136 9.58 5.76 1.65
C HIS A 136 10.71 4.74 1.92
N PRO A 137 11.36 4.18 0.88
CA PRO A 137 12.63 3.49 1.04
C PRO A 137 13.66 4.52 1.53
N GLY A 138 13.90 4.53 2.84
CA GLY A 138 14.58 5.64 3.54
C GLY A 138 14.19 5.79 5.01
N ARG A 139 13.02 5.27 5.42
CA ARG A 139 12.54 5.35 6.82
C ARG A 139 13.36 4.55 7.83
N MET A 140 13.93 3.44 7.38
CA MET A 140 14.91 2.69 8.14
C MET A 140 16.29 3.09 7.65
N ALA A 141 17.04 3.75 8.54
CA ALA A 141 18.46 3.98 8.34
C ALA A 141 19.17 2.65 8.56
N PHE A 142 19.74 2.12 7.50
CA PHE A 142 20.66 1.02 7.57
C PHE A 142 22.07 1.58 7.52
N ASN A 143 22.98 1.04 8.31
CA ASN A 143 24.37 1.45 8.33
C ASN A 143 25.28 0.27 7.99
N SER A 144 26.47 0.57 7.49
CA SER A 144 27.53 -0.42 7.31
C SER A 144 28.84 0.10 7.89
N LEU A 145 29.58 -0.80 8.53
CA LEU A 145 30.94 -0.53 8.99
C LEU A 145 31.93 -0.81 7.85
N PHE A 146 32.78 0.16 7.57
CA PHE A 146 33.94 0.06 6.68
C PHE A 146 35.20 0.05 7.53
N ARG A 147 36.16 -0.82 7.24
CA ARG A 147 37.40 -0.88 8.01
C ARG A 147 38.57 -1.35 7.17
N SER A 148 39.69 -0.64 7.31
CA SER A 148 41.00 -1.06 6.83
C SER A 148 42.03 -0.84 7.94
N GLY A 149 42.58 -1.93 8.47
CA GLY A 149 43.50 -1.90 9.61
C GLY A 149 42.86 -1.30 10.87
N SER A 150 43.42 -0.17 11.33
CA SER A 150 42.96 0.60 12.49
C SER A 150 41.94 1.70 12.14
N VAL A 151 41.72 1.99 10.85
CA VAL A 151 40.76 3.01 10.41
C VAL A 151 39.41 2.35 10.20
N SER A 152 38.37 2.89 10.83
CA SER A 152 36.99 2.44 10.64
C SER A 152 36.04 3.63 10.50
N GLU A 153 35.11 3.53 9.55
CA GLU A 153 34.06 4.53 9.31
C GLU A 153 32.72 3.82 9.14
N THR A 154 31.65 4.41 9.67
CA THR A 154 30.29 3.92 9.50
C THR A 154 29.54 4.88 8.58
N THR A 155 28.89 4.36 7.54
CA THR A 155 28.09 5.16 6.62
C THR A 155 26.70 4.59 6.43
N VAL A 156 25.77 5.46 6.04
CA VAL A 156 24.38 5.09 5.76
C VAL A 156 24.30 4.34 4.44
N CYS A 157 23.50 3.29 4.44
CA CYS A 157 23.14 2.46 3.32
C CYS A 157 21.62 2.43 3.15
N ASN A 158 21.15 2.31 1.92
CA ASN A 158 19.74 2.08 1.63
C ASN A 158 19.55 1.58 0.20
N VAL A 159 18.34 1.12 -0.09
CA VAL A 159 17.89 0.80 -1.45
C VAL A 159 17.81 2.08 -2.30
N CYS A 160 17.47 3.21 -1.68
CA CYS A 160 17.45 4.55 -2.29
C CYS A 160 18.27 5.53 -1.46
N LEU A 161 19.38 6.00 -2.02
CA LEU A 161 20.13 7.14 -1.48
C LEU A 161 20.13 8.29 -2.50
N PRO A 162 19.94 9.54 -2.07
CA PRO A 162 20.18 10.69 -2.92
C PRO A 162 21.61 10.65 -3.48
N PRO A 163 21.83 10.98 -4.77
CA PRO A 163 23.16 11.01 -5.37
C PRO A 163 23.90 12.32 -5.06
N ASP A 164 23.67 12.90 -3.88
CA ASP A 164 24.28 14.16 -3.42
C ASP A 164 25.75 13.97 -3.01
N GLN A 165 26.13 12.73 -2.70
CA GLN A 165 27.47 12.33 -2.28
C GLN A 165 27.91 11.07 -3.04
N PRO A 166 29.23 10.79 -3.12
CA PRO A 166 29.71 9.57 -3.76
C PRO A 166 29.12 8.30 -3.11
N LEU A 167 28.66 7.37 -3.94
CA LEU A 167 28.01 6.13 -3.51
C LEU A 167 28.86 4.90 -3.87
N CYS A 168 28.79 3.89 -3.01
CA CYS A 168 29.21 2.53 -3.29
C CYS A 168 27.99 1.71 -3.73
N ASN A 169 28.12 1.01 -4.86
CA ASN A 169 27.07 0.16 -5.41
C ASN A 169 27.34 -1.31 -5.07
N TYR A 170 26.41 -1.94 -4.36
CA TYR A 170 26.43 -3.35 -4.00
C TYR A 170 25.16 -4.06 -4.48
N THR A 171 24.62 -3.62 -5.61
CA THR A 171 23.50 -4.29 -6.27
C THR A 171 23.85 -5.76 -6.44
N ASP A 172 22.97 -6.64 -5.95
CA ASP A 172 23.16 -8.07 -6.09
C ASP A 172 23.16 -8.43 -7.58
N LEU A 173 24.23 -9.07 -8.05
CA LEU A 173 24.41 -9.36 -9.48
C LEU A 173 23.50 -10.50 -9.96
N HIS A 174 22.98 -11.32 -9.05
CA HIS A 174 22.11 -12.46 -9.36
C HIS A 174 20.64 -12.05 -9.36
N THR A 175 20.20 -11.32 -8.34
CA THR A 175 18.79 -10.90 -8.18
C THR A 175 18.51 -9.52 -8.78
N GLY A 176 19.55 -8.71 -9.02
CA GLY A 176 19.40 -7.32 -9.43
C GLY A 176 18.93 -6.39 -8.31
N GLU A 177 18.88 -6.87 -7.07
CA GLU A 177 18.37 -6.11 -5.92
C GLU A 177 19.31 -4.93 -5.61
N PRO A 178 18.83 -3.68 -5.71
CA PRO A 178 19.68 -2.52 -5.53
C PRO A 178 20.04 -2.30 -4.07
N TRP A 179 21.34 -2.10 -3.81
CA TRP A 179 21.85 -1.75 -2.50
C TRP A 179 22.98 -0.73 -2.60
N PHE A 180 22.82 0.41 -1.94
CA PHE A 180 23.79 1.50 -2.00
C PHE A 180 24.23 1.92 -0.61
N CYS A 181 25.48 2.38 -0.48
CA CYS A 181 25.98 3.04 0.71
C CYS A 181 26.69 4.34 0.34
N TYR A 182 26.64 5.35 1.20
CA TYR A 182 27.55 6.48 1.06
C TYR A 182 28.99 6.03 1.19
N LYS A 183 29.85 6.54 0.30
CA LYS A 183 31.27 6.21 0.30
C LYS A 183 31.93 6.85 1.54
N PRO A 184 32.64 6.08 2.38
CA PRO A 184 33.41 6.64 3.49
C PRO A 184 34.52 7.56 2.98
N ARG A 185 34.94 8.53 3.79
CA ARG A 185 35.85 9.60 3.34
C ARG A 185 37.26 9.06 3.08
N ASN A 186 37.76 8.19 3.96
CA ASN A 186 39.14 7.71 3.90
C ASN A 186 39.25 6.23 3.53
N LEU A 187 38.13 5.56 3.23
CA LEU A 187 38.09 4.12 2.97
C LEU A 187 37.49 3.80 1.59
N GLY A 188 37.88 2.63 1.07
CA GLY A 188 37.35 2.08 -0.18
C GLY A 188 36.01 1.36 0.03
N CYS A 189 35.20 1.24 -1.03
CA CYS A 189 33.93 0.51 -0.99
C CYS A 189 34.13 -1.01 -0.71
N ASP A 190 35.27 -1.55 -1.11
CA ASP A 190 35.70 -2.92 -0.87
C ASP A 190 35.98 -3.23 0.62
N THR A 191 36.07 -2.21 1.48
CA THR A 191 36.38 -2.38 2.91
C THR A 191 35.14 -2.58 3.79
N ARG A 192 33.96 -2.82 3.19
CA ARG A 192 32.70 -3.05 3.91
C ARG A 192 32.74 -4.37 4.67
N ILE A 193 32.53 -4.33 5.98
CA ILE A 193 32.56 -5.52 6.85
C ILE A 193 31.16 -6.10 7.07
N ASN A 194 30.19 -5.24 7.36
CA ASN A 194 28.87 -5.69 7.77
C ASN A 194 27.79 -4.71 7.32
N HIS A 195 26.56 -5.02 7.71
CA HIS A 195 25.39 -4.20 7.56
C HIS A 195 24.52 -4.41 8.81
N PHE A 196 24.01 -3.32 9.38
CA PHE A 196 23.15 -3.37 10.56
C PHE A 196 22.10 -2.26 10.51
N ARG A 197 20.98 -2.50 11.18
CA ARG A 197 19.91 -1.52 11.33
C ARG A 197 20.32 -0.53 12.44
N GLU A 198 20.24 0.77 12.15
CA GLU A 198 20.30 1.79 13.21
C GLU A 198 18.91 1.93 13.85
N ASP A 199 18.85 2.24 15.15
CA ASP A 199 17.59 2.41 15.85
C ASP A 199 16.67 3.41 15.12
N VAL A 200 15.42 3.00 14.92
CA VAL A 200 14.41 3.77 14.19
C VAL A 200 14.17 5.10 14.91
N LYS A 201 14.85 6.17 14.49
CA LYS A 201 14.36 7.52 14.77
C LYS A 201 13.05 7.64 14.00
N ARG A 202 11.93 7.69 14.72
CA ARG A 202 10.62 8.12 14.20
C ARG A 202 10.73 9.57 13.76
N VAL A 203 11.39 9.83 12.64
CA VAL A 203 11.34 11.11 11.97
C VAL A 203 10.12 11.02 11.06
N LEU A 204 8.96 11.36 11.62
CA LEU A 204 7.87 11.82 10.76
C LEU A 204 8.40 13.07 10.07
N MET A 205 8.39 13.10 8.74
CA MET A 205 8.68 14.35 8.05
C MET A 205 7.66 15.40 8.49
N ALA A 206 8.01 16.70 8.54
CA ALA A 206 7.07 17.75 8.96
C ALA A 206 5.73 17.74 8.19
N LYS A 207 5.74 17.26 6.93
CA LYS A 207 4.52 17.05 6.13
C LYS A 207 3.70 15.82 6.56
N GLU A 208 4.36 14.77 7.06
CA GLU A 208 3.71 13.59 7.61
C GLU A 208 3.11 13.90 8.99
N GLU A 209 3.79 14.68 9.83
CA GLU A 209 3.20 15.20 11.07
C GLU A 209 1.89 15.94 10.82
N ILE A 210 1.82 16.79 9.79
CA ILE A 210 0.58 17.49 9.42
C ILE A 210 -0.52 16.50 8.99
N LEU A 211 -0.18 15.44 8.25
CA LEU A 211 -1.13 14.39 7.86
C LEU A 211 -1.65 13.60 9.07
N PHE A 212 -0.79 13.28 10.04
CA PHE A 212 -1.16 12.47 11.21
C PHE A 212 -1.74 13.27 12.38
N LEU A 213 -1.45 14.57 12.48
CA LEU A 213 -1.96 15.48 13.52
C LEU A 213 -3.22 16.23 13.08
N SER A 214 -3.63 16.13 11.81
CA SER A 214 -4.92 16.68 11.39
C SER A 214 -6.07 15.99 12.16
N PRO A 215 -7.03 16.73 12.72
CA PRO A 215 -8.15 16.16 13.51
C PRO A 215 -8.99 15.12 12.76
N SER A 216 -8.85 15.01 11.44
CA SER A 216 -9.50 14.05 10.55
C SER A 216 -8.91 12.64 10.59
N MET A 217 -7.71 12.43 11.15
CA MET A 217 -7.04 11.12 11.25
C MET A 217 -7.02 10.58 12.69
N ASN A 218 -8.17 10.53 13.36
CA ASN A 218 -8.32 9.66 14.52
C ASN A 218 -8.37 8.20 14.00
N PRO A 219 -7.56 7.24 14.49
CA PRO A 219 -7.52 5.88 13.92
C PRO A 219 -8.84 5.10 14.02
N ARG A 220 -9.82 5.59 14.80
CA ARG A 220 -11.20 5.07 14.83
C ARG A 220 -12.12 5.69 13.77
N GLN A 221 -11.67 6.73 13.07
CA GLN A 221 -12.45 7.59 12.17
C GLN A 221 -11.92 7.62 10.73
N THR A 222 -10.81 6.91 10.46
CA THR A 222 -10.23 6.72 9.12
C THR A 222 -10.89 5.60 8.31
N SER A 223 -11.86 4.90 8.91
CA SER A 223 -12.49 3.73 8.35
C SER A 223 -13.96 4.01 8.10
N LEU A 224 -14.40 3.85 6.84
CA LEU A 224 -15.79 3.99 6.48
C LEU A 224 -16.47 2.65 6.72
N SER A 225 -17.56 2.62 7.49
CA SER A 225 -18.26 1.37 7.79
C SER A 225 -19.78 1.45 7.65
N ARG A 226 -20.38 0.31 7.29
CA ARG A 226 -21.83 0.16 7.17
C ARG A 226 -22.24 -1.28 7.50
N VAL A 227 -23.36 -1.41 8.20
CA VAL A 227 -23.92 -2.70 8.60
C VAL A 227 -25.05 -3.09 7.66
N LEU A 228 -25.11 -4.37 7.32
CA LEU A 228 -26.15 -5.01 6.52
C LEU A 228 -26.38 -6.43 7.04
N SER A 229 -27.36 -7.13 6.47
CA SER A 229 -27.60 -8.53 6.76
C SER A 229 -27.88 -9.33 5.49
N ALA A 230 -27.45 -10.60 5.52
CA ALA A 230 -27.78 -11.60 4.51
C ALA A 230 -28.68 -12.67 5.11
N SER A 231 -29.63 -13.20 4.34
CA SER A 231 -30.51 -14.32 4.73
C SER A 231 -30.19 -15.57 3.92
N ASN A 232 -30.57 -16.74 4.41
CA ASN A 232 -30.60 -17.91 3.54
C ASN A 232 -31.69 -17.77 2.47
N ARG A 233 -31.45 -18.31 1.26
CA ARG A 233 -32.50 -18.42 0.24
C ARG A 233 -33.51 -19.43 0.75
N THR A 234 -34.70 -18.98 1.10
CA THR A 234 -35.82 -19.87 1.38
C THR A 234 -36.34 -20.40 0.04
N ASP A 235 -36.34 -21.72 -0.15
CA ASP A 235 -37.09 -22.37 -1.23
C ASP A 235 -38.58 -22.11 -1.01
N VAL A 236 -39.08 -20.97 -1.51
CA VAL A 236 -40.51 -20.69 -1.63
C VAL A 236 -40.73 -20.22 -3.05
N ASP A 237 -40.68 -21.18 -3.97
CA ASP A 237 -41.36 -21.16 -5.27
C ASP A 237 -41.35 -22.61 -5.80
N GLN A 238 -42.26 -23.44 -5.25
CA GLN A 238 -42.79 -24.64 -5.89
C GLN A 238 -44.29 -24.70 -5.69
#